data_AF-A0A0P1ITI7-F1
#
_entry.id   AF-A0A0P1ITI7-F1
#
_cell.length_a   1.000
_cell.length_b   1.000
_cell.length_c   1.000
_cell.angle_alpha   90.00
_cell.angle_beta   90.00
_cell.angle_gamma   90.00
#
_symmetry.space_group_name_H-M   'P 1'
#
loop_
_entity.id
_entity.type
_entity.pdbx_description
1 polymer ?
#
loop_
_entity_poly.entity_id
_entity_poly.type
_entity_poly.pdbx_seq_one_letter_code
_entity_poly.pdbx_strand_id
1 'polypeptide(L)'
;MELLIVFGLLTAGLIAVFQNDDDEATVDGGGDGGSDGGGDDGTGGGDGGPGDGGGGDGGMLGMLIEGTDGADSLAGAEGDDTINGLDGDDVIDGGAGDDDILGGLGDDTINGGEGDDTIGAAAGNDIIDGGEGDDSIRGGNDGDQISGGDGADFIDGANSGDVLLGEDGDDTILGGRGDDFLSGGAGADYLDGGVGSDILYGAADDDELFGGDNDDLLVGEEGEDTLRGGGGDDILIGGGVGVSGDDDEILTFFTDDEGDVLRGEAGHDQIFMDTNDTVNGGIGEDVFLTGVYVDEDNTPIVNDWDDGEDILAIVVEEGAPGLVTIEEGDEAGQADVFVDGQKVAEVVGAFGTLTLDDITVVEADVTANTVSPIAA
;
A
#
# COMPACT_ATOMS: atom_id res chain seq x y z
N MET A 1 -11.27 -14.40 -16.01
CA MET A 1 -12.52 -14.57 -15.24
C MET A 1 -12.48 -15.59 -14.10
N GLU A 2 -11.56 -16.59 -14.03
CA GLU A 2 -11.31 -17.29 -12.75
C GLU A 2 -10.50 -16.42 -11.76
N LEU A 3 -9.84 -15.36 -12.24
CA LEU A 3 -9.00 -14.46 -11.45
C LEU A 3 -9.79 -13.41 -10.63
N LEU A 4 -10.89 -12.88 -11.18
CA LEU A 4 -11.68 -11.79 -10.57
C LEU A 4 -12.40 -12.18 -9.26
N ILE A 5 -12.64 -13.48 -9.02
CA ILE A 5 -13.32 -13.98 -7.81
C ILE A 5 -12.34 -14.30 -6.67
N VAL A 6 -11.04 -14.38 -6.97
CA VAL A 6 -10.02 -14.70 -5.95
C VAL A 6 -9.63 -13.45 -5.12
N PHE A 7 -9.76 -12.24 -5.69
CA PHE A 7 -9.37 -10.99 -5.03
C PHE A 7 -10.18 -10.66 -3.77
N GLY A 8 -11.50 -10.84 -3.77
CA GLY A 8 -12.33 -10.58 -2.58
C GLY A 8 -12.09 -11.52 -1.39
N LEU A 9 -11.40 -12.65 -1.59
CA LEU A 9 -11.06 -13.60 -0.51
C LEU A 9 -9.63 -13.43 0.02
N LEU A 10 -8.73 -12.77 -0.72
CA LEU A 10 -7.36 -12.49 -0.28
C LEU A 10 -7.28 -11.19 0.51
N THR A 11 -7.98 -10.13 0.09
CA THR A 11 -8.00 -8.82 0.80
C THR A 11 -8.59 -8.94 2.21
N ALA A 12 -9.73 -9.62 2.38
CA ALA A 12 -10.33 -9.84 3.71
C ALA A 12 -9.51 -10.76 4.63
N GLY A 13 -8.62 -11.59 4.06
CA GLY A 13 -7.78 -12.52 4.81
C GLY A 13 -6.45 -11.92 5.25
N LEU A 14 -5.86 -11.04 4.43
CA LEU A 14 -4.57 -10.40 4.68
C LEU A 14 -4.74 -9.15 5.56
N ILE A 15 -5.78 -8.33 5.33
CA ILE A 15 -6.12 -7.15 6.15
C ILE A 15 -6.50 -7.54 7.59
N ALA A 16 -7.14 -8.70 7.79
CA ALA A 16 -7.52 -9.18 9.12
C ALA A 16 -6.34 -9.68 9.98
N VAL A 17 -5.14 -9.83 9.41
CA VAL A 17 -3.93 -10.20 10.17
C VAL A 17 -3.22 -8.97 10.74
N PHE A 18 -3.38 -7.78 10.13
CA PHE A 18 -2.66 -6.57 10.54
C PHE A 18 -3.53 -5.49 11.24
N GLN A 19 -4.87 -5.57 11.20
CA GLN A 19 -5.74 -4.62 11.92
C GLN A 19 -6.16 -5.04 13.35
N ASN A 20 -5.41 -5.91 14.05
CA ASN A 20 -5.68 -6.15 15.47
C ASN A 20 -4.78 -5.27 16.36
N ASP A 21 -5.43 -4.34 17.05
CA ASP A 21 -4.94 -3.42 18.09
C ASP A 21 -4.32 -2.15 17.47
N ASP A 22 -5.01 -1.02 17.34
CA ASP A 22 -5.59 -0.24 18.43
C ASP A 22 -6.55 0.85 17.92
N ASP A 23 -7.86 0.64 18.02
CA ASP A 23 -8.76 1.77 18.27
C ASP A 23 -10.12 1.31 18.80
N GLU A 24 -10.24 1.21 20.14
CA GLU A 24 -11.49 1.45 20.90
C GLU A 24 -11.23 1.25 22.40
N ALA A 25 -10.66 2.27 23.05
CA ALA A 25 -10.72 2.40 24.50
C ALA A 25 -11.32 3.75 24.92
N THR A 26 -12.46 4.12 24.35
CA THR A 26 -13.32 5.16 24.93
C THR A 26 -14.16 4.58 26.08
N VAL A 27 -13.58 4.49 27.28
CA VAL A 27 -14.37 4.24 28.50
C VAL A 27 -15.02 5.56 28.96
N ASP A 28 -16.17 5.89 28.38
CA ASP A 28 -17.20 6.69 29.06
C ASP A 28 -18.06 5.78 29.94
N GLY A 29 -17.96 5.99 31.24
CA GLY A 29 -18.79 5.34 32.25
C GLY A 29 -19.02 6.29 33.41
N GLY A 30 -19.96 7.23 33.24
CA GLY A 30 -20.31 8.25 34.21
C GLY A 30 -20.71 7.77 35.62
N GLY A 31 -20.38 8.62 36.59
CA GLY A 31 -21.31 9.16 37.59
C GLY A 31 -21.96 8.24 38.65
N ASP A 32 -21.39 8.25 39.85
CA ASP A 32 -22.11 8.56 41.10
C ASP A 32 -21.15 9.37 42.02
N GLY A 33 -21.54 10.40 42.75
CA GLY A 33 -22.45 10.35 43.90
C GLY A 33 -21.66 10.69 45.17
N GLY A 34 -21.42 11.98 45.43
CA GLY A 34 -20.55 12.43 46.52
C GLY A 34 -21.01 12.10 47.96
N SER A 35 -20.08 12.15 48.91
CA SER A 35 -20.29 12.85 50.19
C SER A 35 -19.00 13.07 51.00
N ASP A 36 -18.75 14.35 51.30
CA ASP A 36 -18.32 14.96 52.56
C ASP A 36 -17.40 14.22 53.56
N GLY A 37 -16.26 14.86 53.87
CA GLY A 37 -16.04 15.38 55.24
C GLY A 37 -14.76 14.97 55.99
N GLY A 38 -13.88 15.98 56.23
CA GLY A 38 -12.89 16.06 57.32
C GLY A 38 -11.60 15.24 57.14
N GLY A 39 -10.39 15.69 57.46
CA GLY A 39 -9.92 16.73 58.38
C GLY A 39 -8.82 16.12 59.28
N ASP A 40 -7.67 16.81 59.42
CA ASP A 40 -6.51 16.51 60.31
C ASP A 40 -5.66 15.29 59.90
N ASP A 41 -4.34 15.16 60.13
CA ASP A 41 -3.25 15.93 60.76
C ASP A 41 -1.92 15.30 60.22
N GLY A 42 -0.90 16.04 59.78
CA GLY A 42 0.19 16.50 60.65
C GLY A 42 1.11 15.41 61.21
N THR A 43 2.19 15.02 60.51
CA THR A 43 3.57 14.69 61.00
C THR A 43 4.40 14.21 59.78
N GLY A 44 5.68 14.49 59.53
CA GLY A 44 6.76 15.10 60.30
C GLY A 44 8.07 14.30 60.09
N GLY A 45 9.01 14.83 59.30
CA GLY A 45 10.44 14.40 59.22
C GLY A 45 10.73 13.25 58.26
N GLY A 46 11.83 13.19 57.50
CA GLY A 46 13.04 14.01 57.51
C GLY A 46 14.27 13.13 57.29
N ASP A 47 14.74 13.05 56.05
CA ASP A 47 16.07 12.62 55.60
C ASP A 47 16.26 13.17 54.17
N GLY A 48 17.27 13.94 53.80
CA GLY A 48 18.59 14.10 54.39
C GLY A 48 19.64 13.27 53.65
N GLY A 49 19.74 13.42 52.32
CA GLY A 49 20.85 12.90 51.53
C GLY A 49 21.23 13.85 50.40
N PRO A 50 22.39 14.52 50.46
CA PRO A 50 22.95 15.27 49.34
C PRO A 50 23.98 14.40 48.58
N GLY A 51 23.80 14.30 47.27
CA GLY A 51 24.79 13.89 46.28
C GLY A 51 24.15 14.22 44.94
N ASP A 52 24.45 15.34 44.29
CA ASP A 52 25.75 15.65 43.67
C ASP A 52 26.39 14.42 43.01
N GLY A 53 25.81 14.05 41.88
CA GLY A 53 26.53 13.53 40.73
C GLY A 53 26.22 14.43 39.55
N GLY A 54 26.82 15.62 39.51
CA GLY A 54 26.93 16.33 38.23
C GLY A 54 27.84 15.58 37.27
N GLY A 55 27.64 15.84 35.98
CA GLY A 55 28.64 15.62 34.93
C GLY A 55 28.60 14.24 34.31
N GLY A 56 27.79 14.13 33.26
CA GLY A 56 27.76 13.04 32.32
C GLY A 56 27.18 13.52 30.99
N ASP A 57 27.53 14.73 30.56
CA ASP A 57 27.50 15.14 29.15
C ASP A 57 28.63 14.44 28.37
N GLY A 58 28.99 13.21 28.77
CA GLY A 58 29.76 12.34 27.92
C GLY A 58 28.76 11.78 26.94
N GLY A 59 28.67 12.38 25.74
CA GLY A 59 27.99 11.73 24.62
C GLY A 59 28.44 10.28 24.61
N MET A 60 27.48 9.37 24.80
CA MET A 60 27.75 7.95 24.74
C MET A 60 28.34 7.74 23.35
N LEU A 61 29.57 7.22 23.34
CA LEU A 61 30.26 6.94 22.09
C LEU A 61 29.71 5.60 21.62
N GLY A 62 29.38 5.54 20.34
CA GLY A 62 29.14 4.30 19.63
C GLY A 62 30.02 3.13 20.06
N MET A 63 29.38 1.99 20.22
CA MET A 63 29.96 0.68 20.47
C MET A 63 30.30 -0.01 19.14
N LEU A 64 31.21 -0.97 19.23
CA LEU A 64 31.47 -1.93 18.16
C LEU A 64 31.17 -3.32 18.71
N ILE A 65 30.16 -3.97 18.16
CA ILE A 65 29.66 -5.28 18.59
C ILE A 65 29.87 -6.27 17.44
N GLU A 66 30.54 -7.38 17.74
CA GLU A 66 30.70 -8.50 16.80
C GLU A 66 30.13 -9.76 17.47
N GLY A 67 29.23 -10.45 16.76
CA GLY A 67 28.71 -11.76 17.09
C GLY A 67 29.71 -12.88 16.79
N THR A 68 29.18 -14.06 16.53
CA THR A 68 29.90 -15.30 16.27
C THR A 68 29.27 -16.05 15.10
N ASP A 69 29.83 -17.19 14.68
CA ASP A 69 29.25 -17.98 13.60
C ASP A 69 27.98 -18.78 14.03
N GLY A 70 27.25 -18.35 15.05
CA GLY A 70 25.97 -18.97 15.38
C GLY A 70 25.15 -18.16 16.36
N ALA A 71 23.83 -18.32 16.30
CA ALA A 71 22.80 -17.58 17.03
C ALA A 71 23.27 -16.81 18.28
N ASP A 72 23.33 -15.50 18.11
CA ASP A 72 23.70 -14.51 19.09
C ASP A 72 22.50 -13.61 19.47
N SER A 73 22.65 -12.91 20.59
CA SER A 73 21.73 -11.84 21.01
C SER A 73 22.59 -10.63 21.28
N LEU A 74 22.50 -9.67 20.37
CA LEU A 74 23.30 -8.46 20.32
C LEU A 74 22.37 -7.28 20.63
N ALA A 75 22.84 -6.39 21.48
CA ALA A 75 22.11 -5.18 21.83
C ALA A 75 23.10 -4.03 21.92
N GLY A 76 22.84 -2.98 21.15
CA GLY A 76 23.45 -1.68 21.31
C GLY A 76 22.92 -0.97 22.55
N ALA A 77 23.11 0.35 22.59
CA ALA A 77 22.74 1.20 23.70
C ALA A 77 22.35 2.60 23.21
N GLU A 78 22.80 3.65 23.92
CA GLU A 78 22.69 5.01 23.40
C GLU A 78 23.94 5.35 22.57
N GLY A 79 23.75 6.08 21.48
CA GLY A 79 24.77 6.58 20.56
C GLY A 79 25.08 5.61 19.41
N ASP A 80 25.56 6.18 18.30
CA ASP A 80 25.80 5.56 16.99
C ASP A 80 26.66 4.27 17.03
N ASP A 81 26.03 3.10 17.16
CA ASP A 81 26.65 1.80 17.30
C ASP A 81 27.00 1.16 15.94
N THR A 82 27.93 0.21 15.94
CA THR A 82 28.20 -0.67 14.78
C THR A 82 28.06 -2.11 15.23
N ILE A 83 27.11 -2.84 14.66
CA ILE A 83 26.75 -4.20 15.05
C ILE A 83 26.88 -5.15 13.87
N ASN A 84 27.48 -6.32 14.09
CA ASN A 84 27.64 -7.35 13.07
C ASN A 84 27.36 -8.75 13.65
N GLY A 85 26.27 -9.40 13.20
CA GLY A 85 25.83 -10.74 13.61
C GLY A 85 26.77 -11.85 13.16
N LEU A 86 27.16 -11.82 11.88
CA LEU A 86 28.02 -12.79 11.16
C LEU A 86 27.25 -13.96 10.55
N ASP A 87 27.37 -15.18 11.10
CA ASP A 87 26.58 -16.33 10.62
C ASP A 87 25.71 -16.78 11.80
N GLY A 88 24.55 -17.37 11.56
CA GLY A 88 23.61 -17.79 12.60
C GLY A 88 22.31 -17.02 12.52
N ASP A 89 21.30 -17.52 13.23
CA ASP A 89 20.01 -16.85 13.35
C ASP A 89 20.12 -15.88 14.55
N ASP A 90 20.40 -14.61 14.29
CA ASP A 90 20.72 -13.62 15.31
C ASP A 90 19.52 -12.77 15.72
N VAL A 91 19.56 -12.24 16.95
CA VAL A 91 18.62 -11.21 17.41
C VAL A 91 19.43 -9.95 17.72
N ILE A 92 19.15 -8.88 16.99
CA ILE A 92 19.89 -7.61 17.03
C ILE A 92 18.92 -6.47 17.38
N ASP A 93 19.34 -5.62 18.31
CA ASP A 93 18.65 -4.41 18.76
C ASP A 93 19.69 -3.29 18.74
N GLY A 94 19.53 -2.27 17.91
CA GLY A 94 20.45 -1.13 17.78
C GLY A 94 20.36 -0.21 18.99
N GLY A 95 19.15 0.23 19.32
CA GLY A 95 18.86 0.97 20.53
C GLY A 95 18.52 2.42 20.21
N ALA A 96 19.38 3.36 20.56
CA ALA A 96 19.16 4.77 20.25
C ALA A 96 20.42 5.40 19.67
N GLY A 97 20.29 6.27 18.68
CA GLY A 97 21.39 6.81 17.89
C GLY A 97 21.42 6.20 16.49
N ASP A 98 22.21 6.79 15.59
CA ASP A 98 22.26 6.37 14.19
C ASP A 98 23.17 5.14 14.06
N ASP A 99 22.61 3.94 13.92
CA ASP A 99 23.32 2.68 14.03
C ASP A 99 23.66 2.04 12.66
N ASP A 100 24.85 1.43 12.56
CA ASP A 100 25.27 0.62 11.41
C ASP A 100 25.10 -0.88 11.76
N ILE A 101 24.05 -1.54 11.27
CA ILE A 101 23.70 -2.92 11.60
C ILE A 101 23.87 -3.86 10.39
N LEU A 102 24.58 -4.97 10.60
CA LEU A 102 24.66 -6.09 9.67
C LEU A 102 24.20 -7.38 10.35
N GLY A 103 23.14 -8.01 9.83
CA GLY A 103 22.66 -9.33 10.27
C GLY A 103 23.67 -10.41 9.92
N GLY A 104 23.74 -10.76 8.62
CA GLY A 104 24.77 -11.61 8.08
C GLY A 104 24.20 -12.80 7.32
N LEU A 105 24.52 -14.02 7.73
CA LEU A 105 23.97 -15.24 7.13
C LEU A 105 23.10 -15.96 8.15
N GLY A 106 21.88 -16.33 7.81
CA GLY A 106 20.95 -16.98 8.74
C GLY A 106 19.65 -16.21 8.78
N ASP A 107 18.63 -16.76 9.44
CA ASP A 107 17.35 -16.06 9.56
C ASP A 107 17.43 -15.10 10.76
N ASP A 108 17.66 -13.82 10.51
CA ASP A 108 17.92 -12.80 11.54
C ASP A 108 16.64 -12.04 11.96
N THR A 109 16.63 -11.51 13.17
CA THR A 109 15.64 -10.54 13.64
C THR A 109 16.35 -9.28 14.09
N ILE A 110 16.07 -8.17 13.42
CA ILE A 110 16.78 -6.90 13.58
C ILE A 110 15.77 -5.80 13.91
N ASN A 111 16.03 -5.03 14.96
CA ASN A 111 15.36 -3.76 15.25
C ASN A 111 16.44 -2.66 15.29
N GLY A 112 16.26 -1.60 14.49
CA GLY A 112 17.15 -0.43 14.47
C GLY A 112 17.03 0.37 15.75
N GLY A 113 15.85 0.94 15.99
CA GLY A 113 15.50 1.59 17.25
C GLY A 113 15.18 3.07 17.04
N GLU A 114 15.71 3.96 17.88
CA GLU A 114 15.60 5.41 17.67
C GLU A 114 16.82 5.91 16.90
N GLY A 115 16.68 6.64 15.80
CA GLY A 115 17.81 7.21 15.05
C GLY A 115 17.71 6.93 13.56
N ASP A 116 18.58 7.56 12.76
CA ASP A 116 18.63 7.29 11.32
C ASP A 116 19.56 6.07 11.09
N ASP A 117 19.00 4.87 10.99
CA ASP A 117 19.76 3.62 10.98
C ASP A 117 20.12 3.14 9.57
N THR A 118 21.21 2.37 9.48
CA THR A 118 21.61 1.67 8.25
C THR A 118 21.66 0.17 8.51
N ILE A 119 20.71 -0.56 7.93
CA ILE A 119 20.49 -1.98 8.20
C ILE A 119 20.73 -2.82 6.93
N GLY A 120 21.49 -3.91 7.05
CA GLY A 120 21.63 -4.91 5.99
C GLY A 120 21.62 -6.33 6.53
N ALA A 121 20.59 -7.12 6.20
CA ALA A 121 20.41 -8.47 6.76
C ALA A 121 21.15 -9.57 5.97
N ALA A 122 21.23 -9.40 4.65
CA ALA A 122 22.06 -10.13 3.69
C ALA A 122 21.53 -11.48 3.17
N ALA A 123 21.59 -12.61 3.88
CA ALA A 123 21.01 -13.84 3.34
C ALA A 123 20.35 -14.68 4.43
N GLY A 124 19.07 -14.95 4.26
CA GLY A 124 18.20 -15.37 5.35
C GLY A 124 16.77 -15.04 4.99
N ASN A 125 15.80 -15.61 5.70
CA ASN A 125 14.47 -15.01 5.72
C ASN A 125 14.43 -14.11 6.95
N ASP A 126 14.74 -12.85 6.76
CA ASP A 126 15.00 -11.91 7.83
C ASP A 126 13.72 -11.18 8.25
N ILE A 127 13.66 -10.74 9.50
CA ILE A 127 12.62 -9.85 10.02
C ILE A 127 13.31 -8.56 10.48
N ILE A 128 12.94 -7.45 9.87
CA ILE A 128 13.58 -6.15 10.09
C ILE A 128 12.52 -5.11 10.43
N ASP A 129 12.83 -4.30 11.42
CA ASP A 129 12.04 -3.15 11.90
C ASP A 129 13.04 -1.98 12.03
N GLY A 130 12.89 -0.94 11.22
CA GLY A 130 13.76 0.25 11.23
C GLY A 130 13.61 1.00 12.55
N GLY A 131 12.40 1.49 12.82
CA GLY A 131 12.04 2.09 14.10
C GLY A 131 11.64 3.55 13.94
N GLU A 132 12.18 4.44 14.78
CA GLU A 132 11.97 5.88 14.66
C GLU A 132 13.17 6.51 13.95
N GLY A 133 13.00 7.21 12.84
CA GLY A 133 14.06 7.94 12.14
C GLY A 133 14.04 7.69 10.63
N ASP A 134 14.91 8.38 9.88
CA ASP A 134 14.99 8.17 8.44
C ASP A 134 15.96 6.99 8.16
N ASP A 135 15.43 5.78 7.96
CA ASP A 135 16.20 4.55 7.88
C ASP A 135 16.61 4.14 6.46
N SER A 136 17.70 3.37 6.36
CA SER A 136 18.17 2.77 5.12
C SER A 136 18.34 1.26 5.28
N ILE A 137 17.36 0.51 4.78
CA ILE A 137 17.24 -0.93 5.01
C ILE A 137 17.44 -1.73 3.70
N ARG A 138 18.23 -2.80 3.77
CA ARG A 138 18.32 -3.82 2.70
C ARG A 138 18.12 -5.22 3.25
N GLY A 139 17.11 -5.93 2.74
CA GLY A 139 16.82 -7.34 3.06
C GLY A 139 17.93 -8.27 2.56
N GLY A 140 17.99 -8.50 1.24
CA GLY A 140 19.16 -9.08 0.59
C GLY A 140 18.83 -10.26 -0.31
N ASN A 141 18.86 -11.48 0.23
CA ASN A 141 18.51 -12.69 -0.52
C ASN A 141 17.59 -13.54 0.34
N ASP A 142 16.72 -14.27 -0.34
CA ASP A 142 15.65 -15.08 0.28
C ASP A 142 14.52 -14.14 0.75
N GLY A 143 13.43 -14.66 1.32
CA GLY A 143 12.20 -13.85 1.48
C GLY A 143 12.17 -13.11 2.80
N ASP A 144 12.24 -11.79 2.76
CA ASP A 144 12.36 -10.91 3.91
C ASP A 144 11.02 -10.26 4.30
N GLN A 145 10.90 -9.90 5.59
CA GLN A 145 9.82 -9.05 6.10
C GLN A 145 10.46 -7.79 6.68
N ILE A 146 10.13 -6.63 6.12
CA ILE A 146 10.75 -5.36 6.46
C ILE A 146 9.67 -4.32 6.74
N SER A 147 9.78 -3.64 7.89
CA SER A 147 9.07 -2.41 8.21
C SER A 147 10.08 -1.26 8.35
N GLY A 148 9.77 -0.11 7.75
CA GLY A 148 10.49 1.15 7.90
C GLY A 148 10.23 1.74 9.28
N GLY A 149 8.98 2.08 9.56
CA GLY A 149 8.53 2.59 10.85
C GLY A 149 8.12 4.06 10.76
N ASP A 150 8.55 4.88 11.71
CA ASP A 150 8.31 6.33 11.67
C ASP A 150 9.49 7.01 10.96
N GLY A 151 9.29 7.69 9.83
CA GLY A 151 10.34 8.47 9.17
C GLY A 151 10.29 8.38 7.66
N ALA A 152 11.21 9.05 6.97
CA ALA A 152 11.31 8.93 5.52
C ALA A 152 12.34 7.84 5.16
N ASP A 153 11.86 6.63 4.92
CA ASP A 153 12.68 5.44 4.83
C ASP A 153 13.06 5.06 3.40
N PHE A 154 14.19 4.36 3.30
CA PHE A 154 14.62 3.71 2.07
C PHE A 154 14.73 2.20 2.28
N ILE A 155 13.86 1.44 1.59
CA ILE A 155 13.77 -0.01 1.69
C ILE A 155 14.12 -0.67 0.35
N ASP A 156 15.04 -1.65 0.36
CA ASP A 156 15.46 -2.46 -0.80
C ASP A 156 15.39 -3.96 -0.46
N GLY A 157 14.32 -4.65 -0.88
CA GLY A 157 14.11 -6.10 -0.68
C GLY A 157 15.15 -6.96 -1.42
N ALA A 158 15.53 -6.47 -2.60
CA ALA A 158 16.60 -6.97 -3.46
C ALA A 158 16.33 -8.28 -4.22
N ASN A 159 16.21 -9.45 -3.55
CA ASN A 159 15.96 -10.70 -4.28
C ASN A 159 15.09 -11.69 -3.50
N SER A 160 14.21 -12.36 -4.25
CA SER A 160 13.12 -13.24 -3.81
C SER A 160 11.88 -12.44 -3.45
N GLY A 161 10.78 -13.12 -3.16
CA GLY A 161 9.52 -12.45 -2.83
C GLY A 161 9.56 -11.95 -1.39
N ASP A 162 9.45 -10.64 -1.22
CA ASP A 162 9.58 -9.92 0.03
C ASP A 162 8.24 -9.29 0.47
N VAL A 163 8.15 -8.92 1.75
CA VAL A 163 7.05 -8.10 2.31
C VAL A 163 7.68 -6.83 2.87
N LEU A 164 7.36 -5.70 2.26
CA LEU A 164 7.96 -4.40 2.53
C LEU A 164 6.88 -3.39 2.91
N LEU A 165 7.01 -2.79 4.09
CA LEU A 165 6.09 -1.81 4.64
C LEU A 165 6.86 -0.52 4.94
N GLY A 166 6.42 0.62 4.41
CA GLY A 166 6.96 1.94 4.75
C GLY A 166 6.53 2.37 6.16
N GLU A 167 5.22 2.33 6.39
CA GLU A 167 4.53 2.82 7.60
C GLU A 167 4.33 4.34 7.60
N ASP A 168 4.89 5.10 8.54
CA ASP A 168 4.62 6.53 8.68
C ASP A 168 5.74 7.36 8.05
N GLY A 169 5.51 8.05 6.93
CA GLY A 169 6.43 9.04 6.36
C GLY A 169 6.47 9.01 4.84
N ASP A 170 7.40 9.76 4.24
CA ASP A 170 7.53 9.81 2.77
C ASP A 170 8.60 8.78 2.34
N ASP A 171 8.18 7.57 2.02
CA ASP A 171 9.05 6.40 1.86
C ASP A 171 9.47 6.13 0.42
N THR A 172 10.58 5.40 0.28
CA THR A 172 11.02 4.83 -1.00
C THR A 172 11.25 3.33 -0.86
N ILE A 173 10.37 2.55 -1.47
CA ILE A 173 10.35 1.09 -1.35
C ILE A 173 10.64 0.45 -2.71
N LEU A 174 11.67 -0.40 -2.76
CA LEU A 174 12.08 -1.17 -3.94
C LEU A 174 11.97 -2.67 -3.65
N GLY A 175 11.05 -3.38 -4.33
CA GLY A 175 10.92 -4.85 -4.23
C GLY A 175 12.11 -5.55 -4.87
N GLY A 176 12.38 -5.21 -6.12
CA GLY A 176 13.60 -5.58 -6.83
C GLY A 176 13.42 -6.81 -7.70
N ARG A 177 13.46 -8.02 -7.14
CA ARG A 177 13.25 -9.25 -7.90
C ARG A 177 12.50 -10.23 -7.06
N GLY A 178 11.36 -10.71 -7.51
CA GLY A 178 10.55 -11.59 -6.71
C GLY A 178 9.10 -11.36 -7.04
N ASP A 179 8.23 -12.11 -6.39
CA ASP A 179 6.82 -11.70 -6.36
C ASP A 179 6.67 -11.00 -5.00
N ASP A 180 6.71 -9.67 -5.01
CA ASP A 180 6.85 -8.81 -3.83
C ASP A 180 5.51 -8.23 -3.37
N PHE A 181 5.39 -7.95 -2.07
CA PHE A 181 4.29 -7.17 -1.50
C PHE A 181 4.85 -5.88 -0.92
N LEU A 182 4.37 -4.74 -1.41
CA LEU A 182 4.76 -3.40 -0.98
C LEU A 182 3.54 -2.62 -0.49
N SER A 183 3.69 -1.94 0.65
CA SER A 183 2.73 -0.96 1.16
C SER A 183 3.49 0.30 1.55
N GLY A 184 3.08 1.46 1.04
CA GLY A 184 3.62 2.77 1.40
C GLY A 184 3.24 3.10 2.84
N GLY A 185 1.98 3.43 3.05
CA GLY A 185 1.45 3.72 4.38
C GLY A 185 0.90 5.12 4.46
N ALA A 186 1.41 5.94 5.36
CA ALA A 186 0.98 7.33 5.49
C ALA A 186 2.09 8.27 5.02
N GLY A 187 1.87 9.02 3.95
CA GLY A 187 2.82 9.99 3.42
C GLY A 187 2.97 9.82 1.92
N ALA A 188 3.76 10.68 1.28
CA ALA A 188 3.87 10.65 -0.18
C ALA A 188 4.98 9.69 -0.61
N ASP A 189 4.60 8.48 -1.00
CA ASP A 189 5.49 7.34 -1.15
C ASP A 189 5.91 7.07 -2.61
N TYR A 190 7.05 6.41 -2.76
CA TYR A 190 7.53 5.86 -4.03
C TYR A 190 7.69 4.34 -3.91
N LEU A 191 6.91 3.59 -4.69
CA LEU A 191 6.94 2.12 -4.71
C LEU A 191 7.34 1.61 -6.09
N ASP A 192 8.33 0.71 -6.15
CA ASP A 192 8.79 0.05 -7.39
C ASP A 192 8.91 -1.47 -7.14
N GLY A 193 7.99 -2.26 -7.70
CA GLY A 193 7.97 -3.72 -7.57
C GLY A 193 9.18 -4.37 -8.26
N GLY A 194 9.44 -3.95 -9.49
CA GLY A 194 10.67 -4.27 -10.21
C GLY A 194 10.50 -5.45 -11.16
N VAL A 195 10.88 -6.66 -10.73
CA VAL A 195 10.79 -7.86 -11.60
C VAL A 195 10.08 -8.98 -10.89
N GLY A 196 8.91 -9.34 -11.42
CA GLY A 196 8.09 -10.47 -11.02
C GLY A 196 6.65 -10.00 -10.86
N SER A 197 5.78 -10.82 -10.28
CA SER A 197 4.36 -10.43 -10.17
C SER A 197 4.11 -9.83 -8.80
N ASP A 198 4.04 -8.51 -8.75
CA ASP A 198 4.08 -7.72 -7.52
C ASP A 198 2.69 -7.19 -7.12
N ILE A 199 2.54 -6.86 -5.84
CA ILE A 199 1.35 -6.23 -5.28
C ILE A 199 1.77 -4.95 -4.55
N LEU A 200 1.30 -3.80 -5.00
CA LEU A 200 1.63 -2.48 -4.47
C LEU A 200 0.37 -1.78 -3.95
N TYR A 201 0.43 -1.26 -2.73
CA TYR A 201 -0.57 -0.37 -2.12
C TYR A 201 0.08 0.96 -1.75
N GLY A 202 -0.45 2.07 -2.27
CA GLY A 202 -0.03 3.43 -1.88
C GLY A 202 -0.46 3.74 -0.45
N ALA A 203 -1.77 3.59 -0.22
CA ALA A 203 -2.48 3.87 1.02
C ALA A 203 -2.90 5.35 1.16
N ALA A 204 -2.26 6.15 2.00
CA ALA A 204 -2.71 7.53 2.23
C ALA A 204 -1.74 8.55 1.67
N ASP A 205 -2.28 9.65 1.15
CA ASP A 205 -1.56 10.76 0.50
C ASP A 205 -1.15 10.43 -0.95
N ASP A 206 -0.46 11.37 -1.63
CA ASP A 206 -0.23 11.30 -3.08
C ASP A 206 0.99 10.43 -3.43
N ASP A 207 0.78 9.24 -3.98
CA ASP A 207 1.82 8.23 -4.18
C ASP A 207 2.27 8.04 -5.65
N GLU A 208 3.48 7.51 -5.84
CA GLU A 208 3.98 7.02 -7.13
C GLU A 208 4.24 5.50 -7.10
N LEU A 209 3.41 4.72 -7.80
CA LEU A 209 3.50 3.25 -7.88
C LEU A 209 3.95 2.79 -9.27
N PHE A 210 4.95 1.91 -9.30
CA PHE A 210 5.48 1.28 -10.51
C PHE A 210 5.53 -0.25 -10.34
N GLY A 211 4.76 -0.99 -11.16
CA GLY A 211 4.74 -2.46 -11.14
C GLY A 211 6.08 -3.02 -11.62
N GLY A 212 6.43 -2.74 -12.88
CA GLY A 212 7.73 -3.09 -13.44
C GLY A 212 7.62 -4.06 -14.62
N ASP A 213 8.41 -5.12 -14.60
CA ASP A 213 8.27 -6.24 -15.54
C ASP A 213 7.36 -7.31 -14.90
N ASN A 214 6.53 -7.98 -15.71
CA ASN A 214 5.55 -9.01 -15.35
C ASN A 214 4.18 -8.44 -14.93
N ASP A 215 3.24 -9.34 -14.59
CA ASP A 215 1.83 -9.00 -14.38
C ASP A 215 1.64 -8.54 -12.92
N ASP A 216 1.25 -7.29 -12.71
CA ASP A 216 1.22 -6.64 -11.39
C ASP A 216 -0.18 -6.18 -10.94
N LEU A 217 -0.35 -5.97 -9.63
CA LEU A 217 -1.51 -5.28 -9.04
C LEU A 217 -1.06 -4.00 -8.34
N LEU A 218 -1.59 -2.86 -8.76
CA LEU A 218 -1.35 -1.56 -8.14
C LEU A 218 -2.68 -0.98 -7.63
N VAL A 219 -2.68 -0.50 -6.38
CA VAL A 219 -3.82 0.16 -5.73
C VAL A 219 -3.32 1.46 -5.10
N GLY A 220 -3.86 2.61 -5.52
CA GLY A 220 -3.49 3.92 -4.97
C GLY A 220 -4.06 4.15 -3.58
N GLU A 221 -5.38 4.01 -3.45
CA GLU A 221 -6.19 4.22 -2.23
C GLU A 221 -6.70 5.64 -1.97
N GLU A 222 -6.11 6.44 -1.09
CA GLU A 222 -6.52 7.82 -0.79
C GLU A 222 -5.44 8.80 -1.27
N GLY A 223 -5.66 9.55 -2.34
CA GLY A 223 -4.64 10.52 -2.79
C GLY A 223 -4.85 10.95 -4.24
N GLU A 224 -4.02 11.87 -4.75
CA GLU A 224 -3.84 12.04 -6.19
C GLU A 224 -2.64 11.19 -6.66
N ASP A 225 -2.89 9.93 -7.00
CA ASP A 225 -1.84 8.94 -7.21
C ASP A 225 -1.36 8.85 -8.67
N THR A 226 -0.16 8.32 -8.86
CA THR A 226 0.37 7.94 -10.17
C THR A 226 0.72 6.47 -10.21
N LEU A 227 -0.07 5.67 -10.93
CA LEU A 227 0.15 4.24 -11.09
C LEU A 227 0.66 3.91 -12.48
N ARG A 228 1.69 3.07 -12.56
CA ARG A 228 2.25 2.57 -13.82
C ARG A 228 2.46 1.06 -13.77
N GLY A 229 1.70 0.31 -14.57
CA GLY A 229 1.83 -1.15 -14.65
C GLY A 229 3.20 -1.57 -15.16
N GLY A 230 3.55 -1.09 -16.36
CA GLY A 230 4.86 -1.33 -16.95
C GLY A 230 4.79 -2.38 -18.04
N GLY A 231 5.29 -3.58 -17.79
CA GLY A 231 5.40 -4.62 -18.80
C GLY A 231 4.77 -5.93 -18.37
N GLY A 232 3.49 -6.13 -18.62
CA GLY A 232 2.76 -7.34 -18.29
C GLY A 232 1.27 -7.09 -18.50
N ASP A 233 0.43 -8.06 -18.16
CA ASP A 233 -1.00 -7.83 -18.13
C ASP A 233 -1.41 -7.34 -16.72
N ASP A 234 -1.52 -6.02 -16.54
CA ASP A 234 -1.58 -5.41 -15.22
C ASP A 234 -3.00 -5.10 -14.73
N ILE A 235 -3.16 -4.92 -13.41
CA ILE A 235 -4.38 -4.41 -12.79
C ILE A 235 -4.03 -3.13 -12.04
N LEU A 236 -4.63 -2.01 -12.44
CA LEU A 236 -4.47 -0.71 -11.77
C LEU A 236 -5.81 -0.27 -11.20
N ILE A 237 -5.81 0.14 -9.94
CA ILE A 237 -6.96 0.71 -9.23
C ILE A 237 -6.50 2.04 -8.64
N GLY A 238 -7.05 3.15 -9.12
CA GLY A 238 -6.74 4.47 -8.56
C GLY A 238 -7.14 4.56 -7.09
N GLY A 239 -8.44 4.59 -6.83
CA GLY A 239 -8.93 4.68 -5.47
C GLY A 239 -8.97 3.43 -4.59
N GLY A 240 -9.42 3.66 -3.36
CA GLY A 240 -9.65 2.64 -2.35
C GLY A 240 -10.72 1.60 -2.71
N VAL A 241 -10.58 0.41 -2.13
CA VAL A 241 -11.56 -0.68 -2.21
C VAL A 241 -12.44 -0.67 -0.97
N GLY A 242 -13.52 0.11 -1.01
CA GLY A 242 -14.46 0.28 0.10
C GLY A 242 -15.63 -0.72 0.10
N VAL A 243 -16.21 -0.95 1.27
CA VAL A 243 -17.57 -1.51 1.42
C VAL A 243 -18.47 -0.42 1.98
N SER A 244 -19.45 0.05 1.21
CA SER A 244 -20.38 1.08 1.72
C SER A 244 -21.30 0.47 2.79
N GLY A 245 -21.22 0.98 4.01
CA GLY A 245 -21.80 0.36 5.22
C GLY A 245 -23.25 0.70 5.53
N ASP A 246 -24.00 1.35 4.63
CA ASP A 246 -25.25 2.00 5.03
C ASP A 246 -26.56 1.37 4.54
N ASP A 247 -26.61 0.39 3.61
CA ASP A 247 -27.85 -0.40 3.46
C ASP A 247 -27.75 -1.73 2.68
N ASP A 248 -26.67 -2.07 1.97
CA ASP A 248 -26.44 -3.41 1.41
C ASP A 248 -24.91 -3.57 1.24
N GLU A 249 -24.36 -4.76 1.53
CA GLU A 249 -22.92 -5.08 1.55
C GLU A 249 -22.32 -4.97 0.13
N ILE A 250 -22.21 -3.76 -0.39
CA ILE A 250 -21.75 -3.46 -1.75
C ILE A 250 -20.26 -3.11 -1.69
N LEU A 251 -19.44 -3.93 -2.37
CA LEU A 251 -18.05 -3.61 -2.63
C LEU A 251 -18.03 -2.52 -3.69
N THR A 252 -17.64 -1.31 -3.27
CA THR A 252 -17.39 -0.17 -4.12
C THR A 252 -15.89 -0.05 -4.26
N PHE A 253 -15.38 -0.35 -5.45
CA PHE A 253 -14.15 0.30 -5.91
C PHE A 253 -14.48 1.80 -6.04
N PHE A 254 -13.53 2.73 -5.92
CA PHE A 254 -13.72 4.18 -6.13
C PHE A 254 -14.32 4.93 -4.91
N THR A 255 -13.55 5.02 -3.81
CA THR A 255 -13.97 5.82 -2.63
C THR A 255 -13.39 7.22 -2.56
N ASP A 256 -12.45 7.57 -3.42
CA ASP A 256 -11.84 8.88 -3.54
C ASP A 256 -12.44 9.62 -4.76
N ASP A 257 -12.66 10.93 -4.60
CA ASP A 257 -13.09 11.82 -5.68
C ASP A 257 -11.83 12.54 -6.26
N GLU A 258 -10.65 11.99 -6.01
CA GLU A 258 -9.34 12.53 -6.34
C GLU A 258 -8.96 12.16 -7.79
N GLY A 259 -7.90 12.78 -8.33
CA GLY A 259 -7.61 12.74 -9.76
C GLY A 259 -6.34 11.96 -10.08
N ASP A 260 -6.44 10.64 -10.18
CA ASP A 260 -5.27 9.77 -10.37
C ASP A 260 -4.76 9.76 -11.80
N VAL A 261 -3.53 9.28 -11.97
CA VAL A 261 -2.89 9.08 -13.27
C VAL A 261 -2.53 7.61 -13.44
N LEU A 262 -3.37 6.86 -14.17
CA LEU A 262 -3.22 5.42 -14.36
C LEU A 262 -2.64 5.11 -15.75
N ARG A 263 -1.51 4.39 -15.81
CA ARG A 263 -0.83 4.03 -17.05
C ARG A 263 -0.54 2.53 -17.10
N GLY A 264 -1.24 1.78 -17.94
CA GLY A 264 -0.93 0.34 -18.13
C GLY A 264 0.45 0.12 -18.76
N GLU A 265 0.80 0.98 -19.72
CA GLU A 265 2.04 0.93 -20.49
C GLU A 265 2.10 -0.23 -21.49
N ALA A 266 2.44 -1.47 -21.13
CA ALA A 266 2.62 -2.54 -22.11
C ALA A 266 2.03 -3.88 -21.67
N GLY A 267 0.95 -4.28 -22.32
CA GLY A 267 0.31 -5.59 -22.19
C GLY A 267 -1.19 -5.46 -22.32
N HIS A 268 -1.95 -6.34 -21.71
CA HIS A 268 -3.41 -6.30 -21.74
C HIS A 268 -3.97 -5.87 -20.39
N ASP A 269 -4.05 -4.56 -20.18
CA ASP A 269 -4.22 -4.01 -18.85
C ASP A 269 -5.70 -3.84 -18.46
N GLN A 270 -5.99 -4.00 -17.18
CA GLN A 270 -7.28 -3.70 -16.58
C GLN A 270 -7.14 -2.49 -15.65
N ILE A 271 -7.80 -1.40 -16.01
CA ILE A 271 -7.69 -0.13 -15.29
C ILE A 271 -9.05 0.21 -14.71
N PHE A 272 -9.13 0.22 -13.39
CA PHE A 272 -10.27 0.63 -12.59
C PHE A 272 -10.08 2.10 -12.22
N MET A 273 -10.99 2.94 -12.70
CA MET A 273 -10.90 4.39 -12.63
C MET A 273 -12.22 5.05 -12.20
N ASP A 274 -12.11 6.20 -11.57
CA ASP A 274 -13.21 7.10 -11.27
C ASP A 274 -13.44 8.10 -12.43
N THR A 275 -14.21 9.17 -12.20
CA THR A 275 -14.48 10.19 -13.23
C THR A 275 -13.46 11.34 -13.28
N ASN A 276 -12.62 11.48 -12.27
CA ASN A 276 -11.60 12.51 -12.17
C ASN A 276 -10.21 12.01 -12.62
N ASP A 277 -10.06 10.70 -12.79
CA ASP A 277 -8.86 10.04 -13.26
C ASP A 277 -8.44 10.35 -14.71
N THR A 278 -7.14 10.33 -14.90
CA THR A 278 -6.46 10.39 -16.20
C THR A 278 -5.85 9.04 -16.56
N VAL A 279 -6.44 8.34 -17.53
CA VAL A 279 -6.01 6.98 -17.88
C VAL A 279 -5.33 6.86 -19.26
N ASN A 280 -4.36 5.95 -19.36
CA ASN A 280 -3.76 5.54 -20.63
C ASN A 280 -3.25 4.10 -20.56
N GLY A 281 -3.97 3.18 -21.19
CA GLY A 281 -3.60 1.75 -21.22
C GLY A 281 -2.27 1.48 -21.94
N GLY A 282 -1.95 2.23 -23.00
CA GLY A 282 -0.66 2.11 -23.68
C GLY A 282 -0.68 1.12 -24.84
N ILE A 283 0.22 0.13 -24.85
CA ILE A 283 0.35 -0.85 -25.92
C ILE A 283 -0.33 -2.17 -25.55
N GLY A 284 -1.42 -2.48 -26.26
CA GLY A 284 -2.06 -3.80 -26.22
C GLY A 284 -3.57 -3.66 -26.31
N GLU A 285 -4.29 -4.60 -25.71
CA GLU A 285 -5.76 -4.57 -25.64
C GLU A 285 -6.14 -4.30 -24.19
N ASP A 286 -6.54 -3.06 -23.92
CA ASP A 286 -6.75 -2.58 -22.56
C ASP A 286 -8.25 -2.43 -22.26
N VAL A 287 -8.60 -2.68 -21.01
CA VAL A 287 -9.96 -2.58 -20.50
C VAL A 287 -10.00 -1.49 -19.43
N PHE A 288 -10.80 -0.45 -19.68
CA PHE A 288 -11.08 0.59 -18.70
C PHE A 288 -12.46 0.34 -18.10
N LEU A 289 -12.52 0.31 -16.76
CA LEU A 289 -13.72 0.11 -15.99
C LEU A 289 -13.95 1.31 -15.08
N THR A 290 -15.16 1.86 -15.12
CA THR A 290 -15.63 2.84 -14.13
C THR A 290 -17.00 2.40 -13.57
N GLY A 291 -17.29 2.77 -12.33
CA GLY A 291 -18.60 2.56 -11.69
C GLY A 291 -18.95 1.12 -11.33
N VAL A 292 -17.97 0.21 -11.18
CA VAL A 292 -18.18 -1.21 -10.81
C VAL A 292 -18.70 -1.39 -9.39
N TYR A 293 -19.99 -1.70 -9.25
CA TYR A 293 -20.62 -2.13 -8.00
C TYR A 293 -20.66 -3.65 -7.91
N VAL A 294 -20.54 -4.24 -6.71
CA VAL A 294 -20.69 -5.70 -6.48
C VAL A 294 -21.63 -5.96 -5.30
N ASP A 295 -22.63 -6.84 -5.44
CA ASP A 295 -23.59 -7.17 -4.37
C ASP A 295 -23.01 -8.09 -3.28
N GLU A 296 -23.83 -8.33 -2.25
CA GLU A 296 -23.57 -9.22 -1.10
C GLU A 296 -23.17 -10.67 -1.50
N ASP A 297 -23.39 -11.06 -2.76
CA ASP A 297 -23.07 -12.38 -3.31
C ASP A 297 -21.81 -12.37 -4.21
N ASN A 298 -21.00 -11.30 -4.20
CA ASN A 298 -19.88 -11.07 -5.12
C ASN A 298 -20.30 -11.01 -6.61
N THR A 299 -21.54 -10.64 -6.90
CA THR A 299 -22.02 -10.44 -8.28
C THR A 299 -21.93 -8.96 -8.63
N PRO A 300 -21.27 -8.57 -9.74
CA PRO A 300 -21.25 -7.18 -10.16
C PRO A 300 -22.69 -6.67 -10.38
N ILE A 301 -23.11 -5.67 -9.60
CA ILE A 301 -24.39 -4.98 -9.77
C ILE A 301 -24.23 -4.02 -10.95
N VAL A 302 -24.87 -4.36 -12.05
CA VAL A 302 -25.14 -3.43 -13.13
C VAL A 302 -26.55 -2.94 -12.91
N ASN A 303 -26.74 -1.62 -12.82
CA ASN A 303 -27.99 -0.90 -12.58
C ASN A 303 -28.42 -0.80 -11.09
N ASP A 304 -28.10 0.32 -10.44
CA ASP A 304 -29.09 0.91 -9.54
C ASP A 304 -30.01 1.83 -10.38
N TRP A 305 -31.30 1.50 -10.37
CA TRP A 305 -32.32 2.26 -11.10
C TRP A 305 -32.82 3.48 -10.34
N ASP A 306 -32.28 3.78 -9.16
CA ASP A 306 -32.56 4.99 -8.41
C ASP A 306 -31.26 5.48 -7.73
N ASP A 307 -30.42 6.26 -8.44
CA ASP A 307 -29.78 7.52 -7.96
C ASP A 307 -28.28 7.81 -8.32
N GLY A 308 -27.54 6.99 -9.09
CA GLY A 308 -26.24 7.46 -9.65
C GLY A 308 -25.26 6.39 -10.15
N GLU A 309 -24.60 6.69 -11.27
CA GLU A 309 -23.47 5.98 -11.92
C GLU A 309 -23.74 4.58 -12.50
N ASP A 310 -23.82 4.49 -13.85
CA ASP A 310 -23.87 3.23 -14.61
C ASP A 310 -22.45 2.69 -14.89
N ILE A 311 -22.22 1.37 -14.81
CA ILE A 311 -20.95 0.74 -15.20
C ILE A 311 -20.69 0.97 -16.69
N LEU A 312 -19.63 1.73 -17.00
CA LEU A 312 -19.14 1.93 -18.35
C LEU A 312 -17.85 1.12 -18.54
N ALA A 313 -17.90 0.10 -19.39
CA ALA A 313 -16.71 -0.63 -19.83
C ALA A 313 -16.29 -0.11 -21.21
N ILE A 314 -15.09 0.46 -21.30
CA ILE A 314 -14.49 0.87 -22.57
C ILE A 314 -13.38 -0.12 -22.88
N VAL A 315 -13.53 -0.84 -23.99
CA VAL A 315 -12.48 -1.72 -24.52
C VAL A 315 -11.81 -1.01 -25.67
N VAL A 316 -10.51 -0.78 -25.60
CA VAL A 316 -9.72 -0.21 -26.71
C VAL A 316 -8.96 -1.36 -27.37
N GLU A 317 -9.25 -1.61 -28.65
CA GLU A 317 -8.62 -2.69 -29.42
C GLU A 317 -7.25 -2.24 -29.99
N GLU A 318 -6.39 -3.23 -30.28
CA GLU A 318 -5.00 -3.04 -30.70
C GLU A 318 -4.84 -1.99 -31.83
N GLY A 319 -4.18 -0.86 -31.53
CA GLY A 319 -3.71 0.10 -32.55
C GLY A 319 -4.14 1.57 -32.41
N ALA A 320 -4.88 1.93 -31.36
CA ALA A 320 -5.26 3.32 -31.06
C ALA A 320 -4.52 3.90 -29.84
N PRO A 321 -3.23 4.31 -29.96
CA PRO A 321 -2.55 5.00 -28.89
C PRO A 321 -3.09 6.43 -28.79
N GLY A 322 -4.04 6.67 -27.90
CA GLY A 322 -4.58 8.00 -27.64
C GLY A 322 -5.01 8.12 -26.18
N LEU A 323 -4.82 9.30 -25.61
CA LEU A 323 -5.25 9.59 -24.24
C LEU A 323 -6.78 9.47 -24.16
N VAL A 324 -7.28 8.53 -23.36
CA VAL A 324 -8.71 8.39 -23.10
C VAL A 324 -9.07 9.27 -21.92
N THR A 325 -10.09 10.10 -22.09
CA THR A 325 -10.67 10.91 -21.02
C THR A 325 -12.17 10.70 -21.06
N ILE A 326 -12.78 10.47 -19.91
CA ILE A 326 -14.23 10.37 -19.76
C ILE A 326 -14.65 11.62 -19.00
N GLU A 327 -15.52 12.44 -19.60
CA GLU A 327 -16.08 13.61 -18.93
C GLU A 327 -17.58 13.34 -18.68
N GLU A 328 -18.12 13.83 -17.55
CA GLU A 328 -19.57 13.91 -17.38
C GLU A 328 -20.20 14.66 -18.56
N GLY A 329 -21.23 14.04 -19.15
CA GLY A 329 -21.96 14.61 -20.27
C GLY A 329 -22.86 15.80 -19.87
N ASP A 330 -23.41 16.48 -20.87
CA ASP A 330 -24.26 17.66 -20.68
C ASP A 330 -25.58 17.38 -19.90
N GLU A 331 -25.97 16.11 -19.71
CA GLU A 331 -27.14 15.67 -18.94
C GLU A 331 -26.77 14.51 -17.98
N ALA A 332 -27.45 14.42 -16.83
CA ALA A 332 -27.22 13.35 -15.86
C ALA A 332 -27.41 11.95 -16.48
N GLY A 333 -26.47 11.03 -16.23
CA GLY A 333 -26.43 9.70 -16.84
C GLY A 333 -25.93 9.69 -18.30
N GLN A 334 -25.17 10.72 -18.70
CA GLN A 334 -24.43 10.75 -19.95
C GLN A 334 -22.94 10.86 -19.66
N ALA A 335 -22.13 10.15 -20.43
CA ALA A 335 -20.68 10.26 -20.40
C ALA A 335 -20.16 10.54 -21.81
N ASP A 336 -19.28 11.52 -21.92
CA ASP A 336 -18.59 11.85 -23.15
C ASP A 336 -17.20 11.21 -23.13
N VAL A 337 -16.96 10.29 -24.07
CA VAL A 337 -15.64 9.66 -24.21
C VAL A 337 -14.83 10.46 -25.22
N PHE A 338 -13.65 10.89 -24.80
CA PHE A 338 -12.69 11.61 -25.62
C PHE A 338 -11.44 10.76 -25.82
N VAL A 339 -10.90 10.82 -27.05
CA VAL A 339 -9.59 10.27 -27.38
C VAL A 339 -8.76 11.39 -27.97
N ASP A 340 -7.60 11.67 -27.37
CA ASP A 340 -6.72 12.80 -27.72
C ASP A 340 -7.47 14.15 -27.73
N GLY A 341 -8.40 14.32 -26.80
CA GLY A 341 -9.23 15.53 -26.67
C GLY A 341 -10.28 15.70 -27.78
N GLN A 342 -10.55 14.66 -28.58
CA GLN A 342 -11.68 14.61 -29.50
C GLN A 342 -12.78 13.71 -28.96
N LYS A 343 -14.00 14.23 -28.78
CA LYS A 343 -15.17 13.41 -28.43
C LYS A 343 -15.38 12.34 -29.50
N VAL A 344 -15.24 11.08 -29.13
CA VAL A 344 -15.44 9.92 -30.02
C VAL A 344 -16.75 9.19 -29.75
N ALA A 345 -17.23 9.21 -28.51
CA ALA A 345 -18.50 8.61 -28.13
C ALA A 345 -19.29 9.52 -27.19
N GLU A 346 -20.60 9.30 -27.19
CA GLU A 346 -21.56 9.83 -26.23
C GLU A 346 -22.33 8.60 -25.75
N VAL A 347 -22.16 8.26 -24.48
CA VAL A 347 -22.83 7.13 -23.84
C VAL A 347 -24.09 7.69 -23.17
N VAL A 348 -25.25 7.20 -23.58
CA VAL A 348 -26.56 7.65 -23.08
C VAL A 348 -27.31 6.40 -22.64
N GLY A 349 -27.51 6.23 -21.33
CA GLY A 349 -27.97 5.01 -20.64
C GLY A 349 -29.06 4.18 -21.35
N ALA A 350 -28.66 3.35 -22.32
CA ALA A 350 -29.55 2.51 -23.10
C ALA A 350 -28.79 1.45 -23.93
N PHE A 351 -28.61 0.28 -23.32
CA PHE A 351 -28.29 -1.03 -23.90
C PHE A 351 -27.79 -1.00 -25.35
N GLY A 352 -26.49 -0.81 -25.53
CA GLY A 352 -25.86 -0.86 -26.83
C GLY A 352 -24.35 -1.01 -26.76
N THR A 353 -23.80 -1.83 -27.66
CA THR A 353 -22.37 -1.78 -27.98
C THR A 353 -22.14 -0.74 -29.06
N LEU A 354 -21.27 0.24 -28.79
CA LEU A 354 -20.81 1.19 -29.79
C LEU A 354 -19.41 0.77 -30.23
N THR A 355 -19.31 0.26 -31.45
CA THR A 355 -18.02 -0.02 -32.09
C THR A 355 -17.62 1.19 -32.94
N LEU A 356 -16.58 1.89 -32.52
CA LEU A 356 -15.80 2.83 -33.32
C LEU A 356 -14.60 2.08 -33.90
N ASP A 357 -13.90 2.68 -34.87
CA ASP A 357 -12.66 2.06 -35.39
C ASP A 357 -11.68 1.91 -34.19
N ASP A 358 -11.34 0.67 -33.86
CA ASP A 358 -10.44 0.25 -32.77
C ASP A 358 -10.90 0.54 -31.33
N ILE A 359 -12.18 0.91 -31.09
CA ILE A 359 -12.74 1.10 -29.74
C ILE A 359 -14.14 0.47 -29.67
N THR A 360 -14.34 -0.41 -28.69
CA THR A 360 -15.61 -1.03 -28.38
C THR A 360 -16.08 -0.56 -27.01
N VAL A 361 -17.05 0.35 -27.00
CA VAL A 361 -17.74 0.75 -25.77
C VAL A 361 -18.88 -0.23 -25.51
N VAL A 362 -18.87 -0.85 -24.34
CA VAL A 362 -19.84 -1.85 -23.93
C VAL A 362 -20.46 -1.41 -22.60
N GLU A 363 -21.76 -1.15 -22.59
CA GLU A 363 -22.51 -1.30 -21.35
C GLU A 363 -22.51 -2.80 -21.01
N ALA A 364 -21.75 -3.20 -19.99
CA ALA A 364 -21.59 -4.59 -19.61
C ALA A 364 -22.86 -5.09 -18.92
N ASP A 365 -23.61 -6.01 -19.53
CA ASP A 365 -24.66 -6.78 -18.85
C ASP A 365 -24.02 -7.97 -18.12
N VAL A 366 -23.53 -7.73 -16.90
CA VAL A 366 -22.80 -8.72 -16.09
C VAL A 366 -23.72 -9.79 -15.48
N THR A 367 -25.05 -9.70 -15.67
CA THR A 367 -25.99 -10.76 -15.26
C THR A 367 -25.86 -12.04 -16.12
N ALA A 368 -25.27 -11.91 -17.32
CA ALA A 368 -24.80 -13.05 -18.09
C ALA A 368 -23.35 -13.29 -17.70
N ASN A 369 -23.11 -14.36 -16.95
CA ASN A 369 -21.82 -14.90 -16.50
C ASN A 369 -20.89 -15.35 -17.66
N THR A 370 -20.85 -14.56 -18.74
CA THR A 370 -20.18 -14.74 -20.02
C THR A 370 -19.94 -13.37 -20.65
N VAL A 371 -18.77 -12.79 -20.43
CA VAL A 371 -18.16 -11.96 -21.48
C VAL A 371 -17.84 -12.95 -22.61
N SER A 372 -18.59 -12.90 -23.70
CA SER A 372 -18.21 -13.67 -24.88
C SER A 372 -16.95 -13.02 -25.44
N PRO A 373 -15.86 -13.79 -25.69
CA PRO A 373 -14.74 -13.24 -26.43
C PRO A 373 -15.27 -12.74 -27.77
N ILE A 374 -14.90 -11.52 -28.15
CA ILE A 374 -15.04 -11.10 -29.54
C ILE A 374 -14.09 -12.00 -30.32
N ALA A 375 -14.67 -13.07 -30.89
CA ALA A 375 -13.97 -13.96 -31.77
C ALA A 375 -13.72 -13.26 -33.11
N ALA A 376 -12.49 -12.81 -33.32
CA ALA A 376 -11.48 -13.39 -34.24
C ALA A 376 -10.66 -12.36 -35.00
#